data_AF-A0AAN7HUE3-F1
#
_entry.id   AF-A0AAN7HUE3-F1
#
_cell.length_a   1.000
_cell.length_b   1.000
_cell.length_c   1.000
_cell.angle_alpha   90.00
_cell.angle_beta   90.00
_cell.angle_gamma   90.00
#
_symmetry.space_group_name_H-M   'P 1'
#
loop_
_entity.id
_entity.type
_entity.pdbx_description
1 polymer ?
#
loop_
_entity_poly.entity_id
_entity_poly.type
_entity_poly.pdbx_seq_one_letter_code
_entity_poly.pdbx_strand_id
1 'polypeptide(L)'
;MPNPSDRDTRNRDRIRDNQRRSRARRKEYLEELEQRLQLAEQRGVQASLELQAAARRVADENRKLRALLRLHGVSDRAIDAHLAAGEDDANAVQRLERLLLPSLPPETRSAQSTDAFKKSSPSPSTSTSLNPEPVNDDDGENNCSMAADLISTMTGANPHEVRTSLGCVPGADCHVDNVKIGTAIERLTEPGILT
;
A
#
# COMPACT_ATOMS: atom_id res chain seq x y z
N MET A 1 3.96 42.21 -36.55
CA MET A 1 4.44 40.93 -35.99
C MET A 1 4.99 41.19 -34.60
N PRO A 2 4.62 40.44 -33.54
CA PRO A 2 5.16 40.64 -32.20
C PRO A 2 6.67 40.38 -32.16
N ASN A 3 7.44 41.22 -31.46
CA ASN A 3 8.89 41.10 -31.34
C ASN A 3 9.28 39.76 -30.66
N PRO A 4 10.26 38.99 -31.19
CA PRO A 4 10.75 37.76 -30.58
C PRO A 4 11.04 37.87 -29.07
N SER A 5 11.63 38.98 -28.61
CA SER A 5 11.94 39.20 -27.18
C SER A 5 10.70 39.23 -26.28
N ASP A 6 9.57 39.73 -26.78
CA ASP A 6 8.31 39.80 -26.03
C ASP A 6 7.64 38.42 -25.91
N ARG A 7 7.96 37.49 -26.80
CA ARG A 7 7.47 36.11 -26.72
C ARG A 7 8.24 35.33 -25.67
N ASP A 8 9.55 35.55 -25.58
CA ASP A 8 10.41 34.90 -24.60
C ASP A 8 10.10 35.35 -23.16
N THR A 9 9.85 36.65 -22.95
CA THR A 9 9.43 37.17 -21.64
C THR A 9 8.08 36.58 -21.21
N ARG A 10 7.08 36.59 -22.09
CA ARG A 10 5.77 35.95 -21.84
C ARG A 10 5.89 34.46 -21.54
N ASN A 11 6.79 33.74 -22.22
CA ASN A 11 7.00 32.32 -21.96
C ASN A 11 7.65 32.09 -20.57
N ARG A 12 8.65 32.89 -20.21
CA ARG A 12 9.29 32.82 -18.88
C ARG A 12 8.31 33.13 -17.75
N ASP A 13 7.44 34.12 -17.91
CA ASP A 13 6.43 34.46 -16.92
C ASP A 13 5.37 33.36 -16.76
N ARG A 14 4.96 32.73 -17.87
CA ARG A 14 4.07 31.56 -17.84
C ARG A 14 4.70 30.37 -17.11
N ILE A 15 5.98 30.08 -17.36
CA ILE A 15 6.71 29.00 -16.67
C ILE A 15 6.78 29.27 -15.16
N ARG A 16 7.08 30.50 -14.74
CA ARG A 16 7.10 30.89 -13.33
C ARG A 16 5.73 30.78 -12.67
N ASP A 17 4.67 31.25 -13.33
CA ASP A 17 3.30 31.17 -12.78
C ASP A 17 2.86 29.72 -12.61
N ASN A 18 3.16 28.86 -13.59
CA ASN A 18 2.82 27.45 -13.52
C ASN A 18 3.64 26.73 -12.43
N GLN A 19 4.93 27.05 -12.30
CA GLN A 19 5.76 26.55 -11.21
C GLN A 19 5.21 26.98 -9.84
N ARG A 20 4.75 28.24 -9.70
CA ARG A 20 4.12 28.74 -8.47
C ARG A 20 2.84 27.96 -8.17
N ARG A 21 1.97 27.78 -9.16
CA ARG A 21 0.71 27.03 -9.00
C ARG A 21 0.94 25.56 -8.68
N SER A 22 1.91 24.91 -9.32
CA SER A 22 2.27 23.52 -9.03
C SER A 22 2.78 23.37 -7.59
N ARG A 23 3.66 24.28 -7.14
CA ARG A 23 4.13 24.33 -5.75
C ARG A 23 2.99 24.58 -4.76
N ALA A 24 2.06 25.49 -5.08
CA ALA A 24 0.88 25.76 -4.25
C ALA A 24 -0.01 24.52 -4.12
N ARG A 25 -0.38 23.87 -5.23
CA ARG A 25 -1.18 22.64 -5.22
C ARG A 25 -0.51 21.50 -4.45
N ARG A 26 0.81 21.33 -4.61
CA ARG A 26 1.56 20.31 -3.86
C ARG A 26 1.56 20.62 -2.36
N LYS A 27 1.70 21.90 -1.99
CA LYS A 27 1.63 22.33 -0.60
C LYS A 27 0.24 22.05 -0.01
N GLU A 28 -0.82 22.44 -0.71
CA GLU A 28 -2.22 22.18 -0.30
C GLU A 28 -2.49 20.67 -0.13
N TYR A 29 -2.00 19.84 -1.06
CA TYR A 29 -2.14 18.39 -0.97
C TYR A 29 -1.38 17.78 0.21
N LEU A 30 -0.16 18.25 0.48
CA LEU A 30 0.60 17.81 1.65
C LEU A 30 -0.09 18.19 2.95
N GLU A 31 -0.58 19.43 3.05
CA GLU A 31 -1.35 19.90 4.21
C GLU A 31 -2.63 19.08 4.41
N GLU A 32 -3.33 18.73 3.33
CA GLU A 32 -4.51 17.87 3.41
C GLU A 32 -4.15 16.45 3.89
N LEU A 33 -3.05 15.86 3.40
CA LEU A 33 -2.60 14.54 3.85
C LEU A 33 -2.20 14.56 5.34
N GLU A 34 -1.48 15.59 5.78
CA GLU A 34 -1.10 15.77 7.18
C GLU A 34 -2.34 15.89 8.08
N GLN A 35 -3.35 16.65 7.66
CA GLN A 35 -4.62 16.76 8.39
C GLN A 35 -5.35 15.42 8.47
N ARG A 36 -5.41 14.66 7.37
CA ARG A 36 -6.04 13.33 7.35
C ARG A 36 -5.31 12.35 8.27
N LEU A 37 -3.98 12.38 8.29
CA LEU A 37 -3.17 11.55 9.18
C LEU A 37 -3.43 11.90 10.65
N GLN A 38 -3.35 13.17 11.02
CA GLN A 38 -3.64 13.63 12.39
C GLN A 38 -5.04 13.22 12.86
N LEU A 39 -6.03 13.35 11.98
CA LEU A 39 -7.41 12.96 12.29
C LEU A 39 -7.55 11.45 12.50
N ALA A 40 -6.87 10.64 11.69
CA ALA A 40 -6.84 9.19 11.86
C ALA A 40 -6.15 8.80 13.18
N GLU A 41 -5.02 9.42 13.51
CA GLU A 41 -4.29 9.21 14.77
C GLU A 41 -5.15 9.58 15.98
N GLN A 42 -5.76 10.77 15.98
CA GLN A 42 -6.64 11.23 17.06
C GLN A 42 -7.81 10.27 17.28
N ARG A 43 -8.45 9.79 16.20
CA ARG A 43 -9.52 8.79 16.28
C ARG A 43 -9.03 7.47 16.86
N GLY A 44 -7.86 6.99 16.45
CA GLY A 44 -7.25 5.77 16.99
C GLY A 44 -6.96 5.86 18.50
N VAL A 45 -6.44 7.01 18.94
CA VAL A 45 -6.22 7.29 20.37
C VAL A 45 -7.55 7.34 21.13
N GLN A 46 -8.55 8.06 20.62
CA GLN A 46 -9.84 8.19 21.30
C GLN A 46 -10.58 6.85 21.40
N ALA A 47 -10.60 6.06 20.33
CA ALA A 47 -11.18 4.72 20.36
C ALA A 47 -10.50 3.82 21.41
N SER A 48 -9.17 3.91 21.53
CA SER A 48 -8.41 3.15 22.53
C SER A 48 -8.76 3.57 23.96
N LEU A 49 -8.95 4.87 24.21
CA LEU A 49 -9.36 5.39 25.52
C LEU A 49 -10.77 4.92 25.90
N GLU A 50 -11.70 4.92 24.95
CA GLU A 50 -13.07 4.45 25.16
C GLU A 50 -13.10 2.95 25.49
N LEU A 51 -12.30 2.13 24.77
CA LEU A 51 -12.13 0.71 25.06
C LEU A 51 -11.56 0.49 26.46
N GLN A 52 -10.52 1.23 26.85
CA GLN A 52 -9.94 1.14 28.19
C GLN A 52 -10.95 1.54 29.28
N ALA A 53 -11.73 2.59 29.06
CA ALA A 53 -12.77 3.01 30.00
C ALA A 53 -13.87 1.96 30.14
N ALA A 54 -14.29 1.34 29.03
CA ALA A 54 -15.24 0.22 29.06
C ALA A 54 -14.68 -0.99 29.81
N ALA A 55 -13.43 -1.38 29.55
CA ALA A 55 -12.76 -2.48 30.24
C ALA A 55 -12.69 -2.26 31.76
N ARG A 56 -12.37 -1.04 32.20
CA ARG A 56 -12.37 -0.68 33.64
C ARG A 56 -13.76 -0.82 34.26
N ARG A 57 -14.81 -0.35 33.59
CA ARG A 57 -16.20 -0.50 34.07
C ARG A 57 -16.60 -1.97 34.22
N VAL A 58 -16.30 -2.79 33.22
CA VAL A 58 -16.57 -4.24 33.26
C VAL A 58 -15.80 -4.92 34.39
N ALA A 59 -14.52 -4.55 34.59
CA ALA A 59 -13.72 -5.09 35.69
C ALA A 59 -14.28 -4.72 37.08
N ASP A 60 -14.76 -3.49 37.26
CA ASP A 60 -15.38 -3.04 38.51
C ASP A 60 -16.73 -3.72 38.75
N GLU A 61 -17.54 -3.90 37.70
CA GLU A 61 -18.78 -4.66 37.78
C GLU A 61 -18.52 -6.12 38.15
N ASN A 62 -17.56 -6.78 37.48
CA ASN A 62 -17.15 -8.15 37.79
C ASN A 62 -16.65 -8.28 39.24
N ARG A 63 -15.96 -7.26 39.77
CA ARG A 63 -15.55 -7.26 41.19
C ARG A 63 -16.75 -7.23 42.12
N LYS A 64 -17.75 -6.40 41.84
CA LYS A 64 -19.00 -6.31 42.61
C LYS A 64 -19.82 -7.60 42.51
N LEU A 65 -19.93 -8.18 41.32
CA LEU A 65 -20.62 -9.45 41.10
C LEU A 65 -19.93 -10.60 41.84
N ARG A 66 -18.60 -10.72 41.75
CA ARG A 66 -17.83 -11.70 42.54
C ARG A 66 -18.06 -11.51 44.04
N ALA A 67 -18.06 -10.27 44.53
CA ALA A 67 -18.37 -9.99 45.95
C ALA A 67 -19.79 -10.41 46.35
N LEU A 68 -20.79 -10.16 45.49
CA LEU A 68 -22.17 -10.59 45.71
C LEU A 68 -22.29 -12.11 45.74
N LEU A 69 -21.63 -12.81 44.83
CA LEU A 69 -21.63 -14.27 44.77
C LEU A 69 -21.01 -14.89 46.03
N ARG A 70 -19.91 -14.31 46.53
CA ARG A 70 -19.31 -14.71 47.82
C ARG A 70 -20.29 -14.55 48.98
N LEU A 71 -21.06 -13.46 49.00
CA LEU A 71 -22.08 -13.25 50.02
C LEU A 71 -23.16 -14.35 50.00
N HIS A 72 -23.44 -14.91 48.82
CA HIS A 72 -24.37 -16.02 48.63
C HIS A 72 -23.72 -17.41 48.80
N GLY A 73 -22.49 -17.47 49.30
CA GLY A 73 -21.79 -18.73 49.61
C GLY A 73 -21.08 -19.38 48.42
N VAL A 74 -21.01 -18.71 47.26
CA VAL A 74 -20.25 -19.19 46.11
C VAL A 74 -18.78 -18.84 46.29
N SER A 75 -17.92 -19.86 46.35
CA SER A 75 -16.47 -19.66 46.49
C SER A 75 -15.82 -19.19 45.18
N ASP A 76 -14.72 -18.43 45.27
CA ASP A 76 -13.94 -18.00 44.09
C ASP A 76 -13.50 -19.21 43.23
N ARG A 77 -13.16 -20.35 43.85
CA ARG A 77 -12.83 -21.58 43.13
C ARG A 77 -13.98 -22.11 42.26
N ALA A 78 -15.21 -22.03 42.76
CA ALA A 78 -16.40 -22.44 41.99
C ALA A 78 -16.67 -21.48 40.83
N ILE A 79 -16.46 -20.17 41.04
CA ILE A 79 -16.58 -19.15 39.99
C ILE A 79 -15.53 -19.40 38.90
N ASP A 80 -14.26 -19.59 39.28
CA ASP A 80 -13.17 -19.78 38.32
C ASP A 80 -13.32 -21.12 37.55
N ALA A 81 -13.79 -22.18 38.22
CA ALA A 81 -14.12 -23.45 37.54
C ALA A 81 -15.26 -23.28 36.53
N HIS A 82 -16.27 -22.45 36.84
CA HIS A 82 -17.37 -22.17 35.91
C HIS A 82 -16.93 -21.29 34.73
N LEU A 83 -16.07 -20.30 34.96
CA LEU A 83 -15.49 -19.47 33.90
C LEU A 83 -14.61 -20.31 32.97
N ALA A 84 -13.74 -21.16 33.52
CA ALA A 84 -12.90 -22.08 32.75
C ALA A 84 -13.73 -23.06 31.92
N ALA A 85 -14.88 -23.52 32.43
CA ALA A 85 -15.80 -24.35 31.66
C ALA A 85 -16.52 -23.60 30.52
N GLY A 86 -16.50 -22.25 30.55
CA GLY A 86 -17.02 -21.40 29.47
C GLY A 86 -15.94 -20.91 28.49
N GLU A 87 -14.66 -21.19 28.75
CA GLU A 87 -13.53 -20.77 27.90
C GLU A 87 -13.33 -21.66 26.65
N ASP A 88 -14.19 -22.67 26.42
CA ASP A 88 -14.17 -23.49 25.20
C ASP A 88 -14.40 -22.68 23.90
N ASP A 89 -14.74 -21.39 24.00
CA ASP A 89 -14.73 -20.44 22.89
C ASP A 89 -13.31 -19.86 22.67
N ALA A 90 -12.32 -20.74 22.51
CA ALA A 90 -10.91 -20.41 22.25
C ALA A 90 -10.69 -19.51 21.00
N ASN A 91 -11.75 -19.27 20.24
CA ASN A 91 -11.80 -18.39 19.07
C ASN A 91 -12.31 -16.97 19.38
N ALA A 92 -12.81 -16.67 20.57
CA ALA A 92 -13.40 -15.36 20.88
C ALA A 92 -12.38 -14.21 20.75
N VAL A 93 -11.14 -14.42 21.24
CA VAL A 93 -10.05 -13.44 21.13
C VAL A 93 -9.63 -13.25 19.66
N GLN A 94 -9.49 -14.35 18.90
CA GLN A 94 -9.17 -14.30 17.47
C GLN A 94 -10.29 -13.66 16.64
N ARG A 95 -11.57 -13.85 17.01
CA ARG A 95 -12.72 -13.20 16.37
C ARG A 95 -12.74 -11.71 16.68
N LEU A 96 -12.43 -11.32 17.90
CA LEU A 96 -12.33 -9.92 18.29
C LEU A 96 -11.17 -9.24 17.55
N GLU A 97 -10.01 -9.90 17.44
CA GLU A 97 -8.87 -9.40 16.67
C GLU A 97 -9.21 -9.22 15.18
N ARG A 98 -9.98 -10.15 14.57
CA ARG A 98 -10.51 -10.00 13.20
C ARG A 98 -11.49 -8.83 13.04
N LEU A 99 -12.20 -8.44 14.10
CA LEU A 99 -13.12 -7.30 14.08
C LEU A 99 -12.40 -5.96 14.34
N LEU A 100 -11.24 -5.98 15.01
CA LEU A 100 -10.45 -4.78 15.31
C LEU A 100 -9.40 -4.45 14.24
N LEU A 101 -9.05 -5.36 13.32
CA LEU A 101 -8.21 -5.00 12.19
C LEU A 101 -8.98 -4.04 11.27
N PRO A 102 -8.41 -2.86 10.94
CA PRO A 102 -8.99 -1.98 9.94
C PRO A 102 -9.10 -2.77 8.64
N SER A 103 -10.31 -2.94 8.11
CA SER A 103 -10.45 -3.35 6.72
C SER A 103 -9.77 -2.27 5.88
N LEU A 104 -8.65 -2.62 5.26
CA LEU A 104 -8.13 -1.86 4.13
C LEU A 104 -9.31 -1.70 3.16
N PRO A 105 -9.64 -0.47 2.73
CA PRO A 105 -10.76 -0.26 1.84
C PRO A 105 -10.56 -1.14 0.59
N PRO A 106 -11.60 -1.87 0.15
CA PRO A 106 -11.50 -2.60 -1.10
C PRO A 106 -11.23 -1.58 -2.20
N GLU A 107 -10.08 -1.71 -2.86
CA GLU A 107 -9.80 -1.11 -4.16
C GLU A 107 -11.09 -1.21 -5.00
N THR A 108 -11.71 -0.07 -5.28
CA THR A 108 -12.97 0.00 -5.99
C THR A 108 -12.76 -0.53 -7.39
N ARG A 109 -13.00 -1.82 -7.58
CA ARG A 109 -13.08 -2.46 -8.88
C ARG A 109 -14.39 -2.00 -9.54
N SER A 110 -14.35 -0.81 -10.12
CA SER A 110 -15.46 -0.28 -10.91
C SER A 110 -15.55 -1.07 -12.21
N ALA A 111 -16.50 -2.01 -12.25
CA ALA A 111 -16.99 -2.59 -13.49
C ALA A 111 -18.09 -1.69 -14.06
N GLN A 112 -17.87 -1.17 -15.27
CA GLN A 112 -18.87 -0.76 -16.26
C GLN A 112 -18.10 -0.50 -17.57
N SER A 113 -18.14 -1.45 -18.50
CA SER A 113 -19.13 -1.58 -19.60
C SER A 113 -18.85 -0.62 -20.75
N THR A 114 -18.39 -1.22 -21.85
CA THR A 114 -18.75 -0.98 -23.26
C THR A 114 -18.97 0.45 -23.77
N ASP A 115 -18.29 0.70 -24.89
CA ASP A 115 -18.58 1.65 -25.96
C ASP A 115 -18.08 3.10 -25.83
N ALA A 116 -16.96 3.31 -26.55
CA ALA A 116 -16.73 4.37 -27.51
C ALA A 116 -17.32 5.76 -27.20
N PHE A 117 -16.45 6.73 -26.91
CA PHE A 117 -16.14 7.77 -27.89
C PHE A 117 -14.93 8.60 -27.43
N LYS A 118 -13.92 8.65 -28.30
CA LYS A 118 -12.82 9.62 -28.26
C LYS A 118 -13.39 11.05 -28.19
N LYS A 119 -12.89 11.85 -27.25
CA LYS A 119 -12.29 13.16 -27.56
C LYS A 119 -11.55 13.71 -26.34
N SER A 120 -10.28 13.94 -26.58
CA SER A 120 -9.24 14.41 -25.69
C SER A 120 -9.39 15.89 -25.34
N SER A 121 -9.11 16.21 -24.09
CA SER A 121 -8.70 17.53 -23.62
C SER A 121 -7.65 17.30 -22.54
N PRO A 122 -6.36 17.64 -22.75
CA PRO A 122 -5.41 17.74 -21.67
C PRO A 122 -5.26 19.20 -21.26
N SER A 123 -5.34 19.45 -19.96
CA SER A 123 -4.71 20.60 -19.31
C SER A 123 -3.51 20.12 -18.49
N PRO A 124 -2.48 20.99 -18.32
CA PRO A 124 -1.10 20.54 -18.18
C PRO A 124 -0.44 20.89 -16.84
N SER A 125 0.56 20.08 -16.45
CA SER A 125 1.65 20.42 -15.52
C SER A 125 2.95 19.91 -16.20
N THR A 126 3.75 20.73 -16.91
CA THR A 126 4.91 21.57 -16.48
C THR A 126 5.96 20.80 -15.67
N SER A 127 7.26 20.71 -15.97
CA SER A 127 8.26 21.42 -16.82
C SER A 127 9.50 20.50 -16.94
N THR A 128 10.31 20.40 -18.00
CA THR A 128 11.22 21.40 -18.62
C THR A 128 11.85 20.79 -19.89
N SER A 129 12.02 21.64 -20.91
CA SER A 129 12.80 21.53 -22.18
C SER A 129 13.97 20.52 -22.15
N LEU A 130 14.12 19.58 -23.09
CA LEU A 130 14.42 19.79 -24.52
C LEU A 130 13.71 18.74 -25.41
N ASN A 131 13.11 19.22 -26.51
CA ASN A 131 12.67 18.55 -27.76
C ASN A 131 12.31 17.03 -27.77
N PRO A 132 11.06 16.67 -28.09
CA PRO A 132 10.60 15.31 -28.33
C PRO A 132 10.41 14.96 -29.82
N GLU A 133 10.95 13.83 -30.24
CA GLU A 133 10.42 12.97 -31.31
C GLU A 133 10.07 11.61 -30.66
N PRO A 134 9.10 10.85 -31.21
CA PRO A 134 8.12 10.10 -30.43
C PRO A 134 8.72 8.79 -29.93
N VAL A 135 8.85 8.64 -28.62
CA VAL A 135 9.16 7.35 -27.99
C VAL A 135 7.90 6.86 -27.31
N ASN A 136 7.57 5.62 -27.66
CA ASN A 136 6.37 4.90 -27.29
C ASN A 136 6.16 4.89 -25.78
N ASP A 137 4.92 5.12 -25.36
CA ASP A 137 4.40 4.76 -24.04
C ASP A 137 4.42 3.23 -23.92
N ASP A 138 5.30 2.69 -23.07
CA ASP A 138 5.09 1.53 -22.17
C ASP A 138 6.44 1.20 -21.54
N ASP A 139 6.59 1.29 -20.20
CA ASP A 139 7.67 0.60 -19.48
C ASP A 139 7.30 0.57 -18.00
N GLY A 140 6.52 -0.45 -17.64
CA GLY A 140 6.26 -0.82 -16.25
C GLY A 140 7.53 -1.37 -15.60
N GLU A 141 8.13 -0.60 -14.70
CA GLU A 141 9.12 -0.92 -13.66
C GLU A 141 9.61 -2.38 -13.51
N ASN A 142 10.33 -2.90 -14.51
CA ASN A 142 11.02 -4.19 -14.45
C ASN A 142 12.46 -4.02 -14.92
N ASN A 143 13.34 -3.53 -14.04
CA ASN A 143 14.77 -3.51 -14.35
C ASN A 143 15.35 -4.93 -14.26
N CYS A 144 16.24 -5.27 -15.19
CA CYS A 144 16.87 -6.58 -15.20
C CYS A 144 17.70 -6.86 -13.94
N SER A 145 18.18 -5.80 -13.27
CA SER A 145 19.01 -5.90 -12.08
C SER A 145 18.20 -6.37 -10.87
N MET A 146 17.07 -5.71 -10.55
CA MET A 146 16.23 -6.16 -9.45
C MET A 146 15.52 -7.47 -9.78
N ALA A 147 15.12 -7.68 -11.05
CA ALA A 147 14.56 -8.96 -11.46
C ALA A 147 15.54 -10.13 -11.26
N ALA A 148 16.82 -9.94 -11.62
CA ALA A 148 17.83 -10.97 -11.44
C ALA A 148 18.12 -11.28 -9.97
N ASP A 149 18.17 -10.25 -9.11
CA ASP A 149 18.38 -10.42 -7.67
C ASP A 149 17.21 -11.17 -7.02
N LEU A 150 15.97 -10.80 -7.35
CA LEU A 150 14.76 -11.44 -6.82
C LEU A 150 14.65 -12.91 -7.26
N ILE A 151 14.88 -13.19 -8.54
CA ILE A 151 14.83 -14.56 -9.06
C ILE A 151 15.97 -15.39 -8.47
N SER A 152 17.18 -14.82 -8.32
CA SER A 152 18.30 -15.49 -7.67
C SER A 152 17.97 -15.89 -6.23
N THR A 153 17.29 -15.03 -5.45
CA THR A 153 16.82 -15.39 -4.11
C THR A 153 15.75 -16.49 -4.12
N MET A 154 14.94 -16.60 -5.17
CA MET A 154 13.89 -17.62 -5.25
C MET A 154 14.39 -18.98 -5.75
N THR A 155 15.35 -19.00 -6.67
CA THR A 155 15.81 -20.24 -7.33
C THR A 155 17.15 -20.74 -6.80
N GLY A 156 17.91 -19.89 -6.10
CA GLY A 156 19.28 -20.17 -5.67
C GLY A 156 20.32 -20.08 -6.80
N ALA A 157 19.91 -19.71 -8.03
CA ALA A 157 20.80 -19.55 -9.17
C ALA A 157 21.65 -18.27 -9.05
N ASN A 158 22.82 -18.22 -9.70
CA ASN A 158 23.68 -17.04 -9.70
C ASN A 158 23.02 -15.87 -10.46
N PRO A 159 22.96 -14.64 -9.91
CA PRO A 159 22.35 -13.48 -10.58
C PRO A 159 22.87 -13.23 -12.01
N HIS A 160 24.14 -13.55 -12.30
CA HIS A 160 24.69 -13.44 -13.65
C HIS A 160 24.07 -14.44 -14.65
N GLU A 161 23.76 -15.66 -14.20
CA GLU A 161 23.10 -16.68 -15.00
C GLU A 161 21.63 -16.31 -15.23
N VAL A 162 20.97 -15.73 -14.23
CA VAL A 162 19.60 -15.21 -14.36
C VAL A 162 19.56 -14.08 -15.39
N ARG A 163 20.49 -13.11 -15.35
CA ARG A 163 20.56 -12.04 -16.36
C ARG A 163 20.76 -12.60 -17.77
N THR A 164 21.59 -13.63 -17.90
CA THR A 164 21.82 -14.29 -19.19
C THR A 164 20.55 -14.99 -19.69
N SER A 165 19.80 -15.65 -18.78
CA SER A 165 18.51 -16.30 -19.06
C SER A 165 17.41 -15.30 -19.47
N LEU A 166 17.44 -14.09 -18.89
CA LEU A 166 16.57 -12.96 -19.27
C LEU A 166 16.99 -12.27 -20.58
N GLY A 167 18.13 -12.68 -21.18
CA GLY A 167 18.64 -12.13 -22.45
C GLY A 167 19.40 -10.81 -22.31
N CYS A 168 19.90 -10.51 -21.11
CA CYS A 168 20.54 -9.24 -20.78
C CYS A 168 22.06 -9.25 -21.00
N VAL A 169 22.61 -8.14 -21.49
CA VAL A 169 24.04 -7.95 -21.76
C VAL A 169 24.77 -7.48 -20.48
N PRO A 170 26.01 -7.94 -20.21
CA PRO A 170 26.77 -7.48 -19.05
C PRO A 170 27.03 -5.97 -19.08
N GLY A 171 26.70 -5.27 -17.99
CA GLY A 171 27.00 -3.83 -17.82
C GLY A 171 25.97 -2.85 -18.39
N ALA A 172 24.83 -3.33 -18.91
CA ALA A 172 23.72 -2.49 -19.34
C ALA A 172 22.44 -2.80 -18.53
N ASP A 173 21.67 -1.75 -18.22
CA ASP A 173 20.35 -1.88 -17.60
C ASP A 173 19.30 -2.08 -18.70
N CYS A 174 18.86 -3.33 -18.89
CA CYS A 174 17.79 -3.72 -19.80
C CYS A 174 16.44 -3.74 -19.08
N HIS A 175 15.38 -3.39 -19.81
CA HIS A 175 14.02 -3.62 -19.37
C HIS A 175 13.59 -5.05 -19.72
N VAL A 176 12.88 -5.71 -18.80
CA VAL A 176 12.47 -7.10 -19.00
C VAL A 176 10.97 -7.25 -18.74
N ASP A 177 10.24 -7.77 -19.74
CA ASP A 177 8.79 -7.96 -19.60
C ASP A 177 8.45 -8.99 -18.51
N ASN A 178 7.33 -8.78 -17.82
CA ASN A 178 6.79 -9.71 -16.82
C ASN A 178 6.67 -11.15 -17.34
N VAL A 179 6.38 -11.32 -18.63
CA VAL A 179 6.29 -12.64 -19.28
C VAL A 179 7.65 -13.33 -19.30
N LYS A 180 8.74 -12.61 -19.60
CA LYS A 180 10.11 -13.17 -19.63
C LYS A 180 10.61 -13.52 -18.24
N ILE A 181 10.22 -12.74 -17.23
CA ILE A 181 10.50 -13.02 -15.82
C ILE A 181 9.87 -14.36 -15.40
N GLY A 182 8.57 -14.55 -15.70
CA GLY A 182 7.87 -15.81 -15.39
C GLY A 182 8.53 -17.02 -16.05
N THR A 183 8.84 -16.93 -17.35
CA THR A 183 9.50 -18.03 -18.06
C THR A 183 10.92 -18.31 -17.56
N ALA A 184 11.66 -17.29 -17.11
CA ALA A 184 13.00 -17.47 -16.56
C ALA A 184 12.97 -18.16 -15.19
N ILE A 185 11.99 -17.84 -14.34
CA ILE A 185 11.78 -18.54 -13.06
C ILE A 185 11.51 -20.01 -13.35
N GLU A 186 10.52 -20.32 -14.20
CA GLU A 186 10.15 -21.70 -14.54
C GLU A 186 11.36 -22.51 -15.03
N ARG A 187 12.15 -21.96 -15.95
CA ARG A 187 13.37 -22.62 -16.48
C ARG A 187 14.47 -22.84 -15.43
N LEU A 188 14.61 -21.93 -14.47
CA LEU A 188 15.64 -22.01 -13.42
C LEU A 188 15.17 -22.83 -12.21
N THR A 189 13.87 -23.07 -12.08
CA THR A 189 13.26 -23.92 -11.04
C THR A 189 13.00 -25.35 -11.49
N GLU A 190 13.10 -25.68 -12.79
CA GLU A 190 12.96 -27.05 -13.27
C GLU A 190 14.17 -27.89 -12.83
N PRO A 191 14.00 -28.87 -11.92
CA PRO A 191 15.04 -29.85 -11.64
C PRO A 191 15.18 -30.72 -12.89
N GLY A 192 16.40 -30.84 -13.40
CA GLY A 192 16.71 -31.75 -14.49
C GLY A 192 16.04 -33.10 -14.27
N ILE A 193 15.23 -33.51 -15.25
CA ILE A 193 14.83 -34.90 -15.44
C ILE A 193 16.13 -35.71 -15.44
N LEU A 194 16.33 -36.46 -14.35
CA LEU A 194 17.23 -37.59 -14.30
C LEU A 194 16.80 -38.57 -15.40
N THR A 195 17.59 -38.61 -16.48
CA THR A 195 17.87 -39.82 -17.24
C THR A 195 19.33 -39.81 -17.63
#